data_AF-A0AAV6X912-F1
#
_entry.id   AF-A0AAV6X912-F1
#
_cell.length_a   1.000
_cell.length_b   1.000
_cell.length_c   1.000
_cell.angle_alpha   90.00
_cell.angle_beta   90.00
_cell.angle_gamma   90.00
#
_symmetry.space_group_name_H-M   'P 1'
#
loop_
_entity.id
_entity.type
_entity.pdbx_description
1 polymer ?
#
loop_
_entity_poly.entity_id
_entity_poly.type
_entity_poly.pdbx_seq_one_letter_code
_entity_poly.pdbx_strand_id
1 'polypeptide(L)'
;MSHLDLNFDSLSELHDSVNELLHSPNTKLEIIHHGQEKYAHEVSEASLKAADSCAAAKDLLLLAKDHLQNLQSSFRRIAATNEATTDHNFAPHRLPRKQLKKAILKRLDSIKGMKNTFAAASPPEDPRLMVVVNLLKEVRSTTLSIVGSLLSLIAIPNSDRKIDSGRKDAIFRIKLTRVDSLSFWEKRGASDVRAAMKRLEEVEMVVEDMEAELERMFRRLIRTRASLLNILTS
;
A
#
# COMPACT_ATOMS: atom_id res chain seq x y z
N MET A 1 -3.27 3.84 -20.53
CA MET A 1 -3.36 3.25 -19.19
C MET A 1 -3.46 4.40 -18.22
N SER A 2 -4.56 4.51 -17.47
CA SER A 2 -4.72 5.57 -16.47
C SER A 2 -3.77 5.26 -15.31
N HIS A 3 -2.76 6.10 -15.11
CA HIS A 3 -1.90 6.05 -13.94
C HIS A 3 -2.79 6.11 -12.69
N LEU A 4 -2.50 5.23 -11.73
CA LEU A 4 -3.01 5.41 -10.38
C LEU A 4 -2.39 6.72 -9.87
N ASP A 5 -3.19 7.77 -9.68
CA ASP A 5 -2.73 9.04 -9.07
C ASP A 5 -2.51 8.85 -7.55
N LEU A 6 -1.71 7.85 -7.18
CA LEU A 6 -1.02 7.85 -5.91
C LEU A 6 0.19 8.76 -6.11
N ASN A 7 0.20 9.90 -5.44
CA ASN A 7 1.26 10.89 -5.60
C ASN A 7 2.54 10.44 -4.87
N PHE A 8 3.16 9.38 -5.39
CA PHE A 8 4.42 8.82 -4.89
C PHE A 8 5.58 9.81 -5.08
N ASP A 9 5.55 10.61 -6.15
CA ASP A 9 6.58 11.60 -6.46
C ASP A 9 6.58 12.71 -5.41
N SER A 10 5.45 13.36 -5.13
CA SER A 10 5.41 14.37 -4.07
C SER A 10 5.68 13.79 -2.69
N LEU A 11 5.28 12.53 -2.42
CA LEU A 11 5.65 11.87 -1.16
C LEU A 11 7.17 11.63 -1.10
N SER A 12 7.81 11.26 -2.21
CA SER A 12 9.27 11.12 -2.29
C SER A 12 9.97 12.45 -2.01
N GLU A 13 9.57 13.51 -2.71
CA GLU A 13 10.12 14.85 -2.54
C GLU A 13 9.97 15.33 -1.08
N LEU A 14 8.83 15.05 -0.46
CA LEU A 14 8.57 15.36 0.93
C LEU A 14 9.48 14.56 1.87
N HIS A 15 9.63 13.25 1.66
CA HIS A 15 10.57 12.42 2.41
C HIS A 15 12.01 12.92 2.31
N ASP A 16 12.45 13.25 1.10
CA ASP A 16 13.81 13.70 0.83
C ASP A 16 14.04 15.06 1.51
N SER A 17 13.10 16.00 1.37
CA SER A 17 13.13 17.30 2.04
C SER A 17 13.23 17.18 3.57
N VAL A 18 12.41 16.32 4.18
CA VAL A 18 12.44 16.06 5.63
C VAL A 18 13.77 15.46 6.06
N ASN A 19 14.28 14.50 5.28
CA ASN A 19 15.56 13.87 5.59
C ASN A 19 16.70 14.89 5.50
N GLU A 20 16.75 15.76 4.49
CA GLU A 20 17.77 16.82 4.41
C GLU A 20 17.68 17.79 5.60
N LEU A 21 16.47 18.16 6.03
CA LEU A 21 16.27 18.99 7.23
C LEU A 21 16.81 18.30 8.49
N LEU A 22 16.61 16.99 8.66
CA LEU A 22 17.14 16.22 9.79
C LEU A 22 18.67 16.07 9.76
N HIS A 23 19.30 16.13 8.59
CA HIS A 23 20.77 16.10 8.48
C HIS A 23 21.42 17.45 8.78
N SER A 24 20.67 18.55 8.68
CA SER A 24 21.17 19.91 8.95
C SER A 24 21.68 20.06 10.39
N PRO A 25 22.91 20.58 10.61
CA PRO A 25 23.46 20.80 11.94
C PRO A 25 22.55 21.62 12.86
N ASN A 26 21.86 22.62 12.30
CA ASN A 26 20.96 23.48 13.07
C ASN A 26 19.80 22.67 13.64
N THR A 27 19.09 21.87 12.83
CA THR A 27 17.98 21.04 13.30
C THR A 27 18.43 20.05 14.38
N LYS A 28 19.63 19.46 14.23
CA LYS A 28 20.19 18.56 15.24
C LYS A 28 20.44 19.26 16.56
N LEU A 29 21.11 20.42 16.52
CA LEU A 29 21.40 21.22 17.70
C LEU A 29 20.13 21.66 18.41
N GLU A 30 19.11 22.09 17.68
CA GLU A 30 17.81 22.49 18.26
C GLU A 30 17.13 21.32 18.98
N ILE A 31 17.16 20.11 18.42
CA ILE A 31 16.58 18.92 19.06
C ILE A 31 17.32 18.57 20.37
N ILE A 32 18.65 18.66 20.36
CA ILE A 32 19.52 18.35 21.51
C ILE A 32 19.38 19.43 22.60
N HIS A 33 19.56 20.70 22.25
CA HIS A 33 19.58 21.82 23.21
C HIS A 33 18.24 22.06 23.90
N HIS A 34 17.12 21.78 23.23
CA HIS A 34 15.78 21.97 23.81
C HIS A 34 15.20 20.71 24.46
N GLY A 35 16.01 19.66 24.68
CA GLY A 35 15.58 18.44 25.37
C GLY A 35 14.44 17.71 24.66
N GLN A 36 14.36 17.81 23.33
CA GLN A 36 13.28 17.27 22.51
C GLN A 36 13.48 15.78 22.17
N GLU A 37 14.30 15.08 22.95
CA GLU A 37 14.65 13.67 22.77
C GLU A 37 13.41 12.77 22.80
N LYS A 38 12.49 13.02 23.73
CA LYS A 38 11.23 12.30 23.81
C LYS A 38 10.43 12.41 22.51
N TYR A 39 10.40 13.61 21.93
CA TYR A 39 9.69 13.86 20.67
C TYR A 39 10.37 13.14 19.50
N ALA A 40 11.70 13.26 19.38
CA ALA A 40 12.46 12.56 18.34
C ALA A 40 12.32 11.03 18.46
N HIS A 41 12.25 10.49 19.68
CA HIS A 41 11.96 9.07 19.93
C HIS A 41 10.54 8.69 19.47
N GLU A 42 9.51 9.45 19.83
CA GLU A 42 8.13 9.20 19.41
C GLU A 42 7.96 9.22 17.88
N VAL A 43 8.59 10.17 17.20
CA VAL A 43 8.62 10.23 15.73
C VAL A 43 9.38 9.05 15.13
N SER A 44 10.51 8.68 15.73
CA SER A 44 11.30 7.52 15.30
C SER A 44 10.47 6.24 15.36
N GLU A 45 9.75 6.03 16.46
CA GLU A 45 8.82 4.90 16.62
C GLU A 45 7.61 4.97 15.67
N ALA A 46 7.10 6.17 15.41
CA ALA A 46 6.05 6.36 14.43
C ALA A 46 6.54 6.06 12.99
N SER A 47 7.78 6.41 12.65
CA SER A 47 8.38 6.12 11.35
C SER A 47 8.58 4.62 11.15
N LEU A 48 9.03 3.89 12.19
CA LEU A 48 9.15 2.44 12.16
C LEU A 48 7.80 1.77 11.90
N LYS A 49 6.76 2.17 12.64
CA LYS A 49 5.40 1.64 12.45
C LYS A 49 4.87 1.85 11.03
N ALA A 50 5.20 2.97 10.40
CA ALA A 50 4.85 3.22 9.01
C ALA A 50 5.66 2.35 8.04
N ALA A 51 6.95 2.13 8.31
CA ALA A 51 7.81 1.24 7.54
C ALA A 51 7.29 -0.20 7.61
N ASP A 52 6.96 -0.70 8.79
CA ASP A 52 6.36 -2.03 9.00
C ASP A 52 5.06 -2.20 8.20
N SER A 53 4.28 -1.12 8.08
CA SER A 53 3.04 -1.13 7.27
C SER A 53 3.34 -1.24 5.78
N CYS A 54 4.40 -0.57 5.29
CA CYS A 54 4.86 -0.71 3.90
C CYS A 54 5.33 -2.13 3.62
N ALA A 55 6.17 -2.70 4.50
CA ALA A 55 6.66 -4.07 4.39
C ALA A 55 5.51 -5.09 4.37
N ALA A 56 4.58 -4.99 5.33
CA ALA A 56 3.43 -5.89 5.39
C ALA A 56 2.50 -5.76 4.17
N ALA A 57 2.39 -4.56 3.58
CA ALA A 57 1.60 -4.36 2.37
C ALA A 57 2.28 -4.94 1.12
N LYS A 58 3.61 -4.81 1.04
CA LYS A 58 4.41 -5.45 0.00
C LYS A 58 4.29 -6.97 0.06
N ASP A 59 4.36 -7.57 1.24
CA ASP A 59 4.15 -9.02 1.40
C ASP A 59 2.75 -9.47 0.92
N LEU A 60 1.72 -8.64 1.15
CA LEU A 60 0.37 -8.92 0.66
C LEU A 60 0.24 -8.76 -0.86
N LEU A 61 0.98 -7.83 -1.47
CA LEU A 61 1.06 -7.69 -2.93
C LEU A 61 1.78 -8.89 -3.55
N LEU A 62 2.88 -9.36 -2.97
CA LEU A 62 3.57 -10.58 -3.41
C LEU A 62 2.63 -11.79 -3.35
N LEU A 63 1.88 -11.95 -2.26
CA LEU A 63 0.87 -13.00 -2.16
C LEU A 63 -0.25 -12.85 -3.22
N ALA A 64 -0.66 -11.61 -3.53
CA ALA A 64 -1.62 -11.33 -4.58
C ALA A 64 -1.07 -11.70 -5.96
N LYS A 65 0.19 -11.36 -6.24
CA LYS A 65 0.92 -11.70 -7.46
C LYS A 65 0.97 -13.22 -7.66
N ASP A 66 1.36 -13.97 -6.63
CA ASP A 66 1.37 -15.44 -6.66
C ASP A 66 -0.01 -15.99 -7.03
N HIS A 67 -1.09 -15.44 -6.46
CA HIS A 67 -2.45 -15.86 -6.82
C HIS A 67 -2.83 -15.50 -8.27
N LEU A 68 -2.42 -14.34 -8.77
CA LEU A 68 -2.65 -13.94 -10.16
C LEU A 68 -1.93 -14.88 -11.13
N GLN A 69 -0.67 -15.21 -10.89
CA GLN A 69 0.12 -16.13 -11.71
C GLN A 69 -0.43 -17.56 -11.71
N ASN A 70 -0.89 -18.03 -10.54
CA ASN A 70 -1.58 -19.32 -10.43
C ASN A 70 -2.88 -19.34 -11.25
N LEU A 71 -3.67 -18.26 -11.20
CA LEU A 71 -4.90 -18.14 -11.97
C LEU A 71 -4.62 -18.06 -13.48
N GLN A 72 -3.63 -17.27 -13.90
CA GLN A 72 -3.19 -17.20 -15.30
C GLN A 72 -2.77 -18.58 -15.82
N SER A 73 -2.04 -19.37 -15.01
CA SER A 73 -1.63 -20.73 -15.38
C SER A 73 -2.83 -21.65 -15.59
N SER A 74 -3.87 -21.53 -14.76
CA SER A 74 -5.14 -22.22 -15.00
C SER A 74 -5.81 -21.78 -16.31
N PHE A 75 -5.87 -20.48 -16.58
CA PHE A 75 -6.43 -19.97 -17.82
C PHE A 75 -5.63 -20.39 -19.07
N ARG A 76 -4.30 -20.45 -19.00
CA ARG A 76 -3.43 -20.97 -20.07
C ARG A 76 -3.77 -22.42 -20.40
N ARG A 77 -3.92 -23.28 -19.38
CA ARG A 77 -4.31 -24.69 -19.58
C ARG A 77 -5.67 -24.81 -20.27
N ILE A 78 -6.64 -24.00 -19.84
CA ILE A 78 -7.98 -23.96 -20.43
C ILE A 78 -7.95 -23.51 -21.89
N ALA A 79 -7.20 -22.44 -22.20
CA ALA A 79 -7.11 -21.91 -23.55
C ALA A 79 -6.40 -22.86 -24.53
N ALA A 80 -5.58 -23.80 -24.02
CA ALA A 80 -4.91 -24.83 -24.82
C ALA A 80 -5.80 -26.05 -25.10
N THR A 81 -6.86 -26.27 -24.32
CA THR A 81 -7.83 -27.35 -24.54
C THR A 81 -8.83 -26.91 -25.62
N ASN A 82 -8.81 -27.54 -26.80
CA ASN A 82 -9.71 -27.24 -27.93
C ASN A 82 -11.19 -27.64 -27.71
N GLU A 83 -11.58 -28.00 -26.49
CA GLU A 83 -12.94 -28.44 -26.18
C GLU A 83 -13.86 -27.24 -25.89
N ALA A 84 -14.93 -27.12 -26.67
CA ALA A 84 -15.80 -25.94 -26.68
C ALA A 84 -16.62 -25.73 -25.40
N THR A 85 -16.74 -26.74 -24.53
CA THR A 85 -17.54 -26.69 -23.29
C THR A 85 -17.09 -27.75 -22.30
N THR A 86 -16.12 -27.43 -21.46
CA THR A 86 -15.76 -28.26 -20.29
C THR A 86 -15.89 -27.38 -19.04
N ASP A 87 -16.57 -27.86 -18.01
CA ASP A 87 -16.74 -27.13 -16.75
C ASP A 87 -15.35 -26.93 -16.10
N HIS A 88 -14.82 -25.71 -16.17
CA HIS A 88 -13.44 -25.44 -15.75
C HIS A 88 -13.32 -25.37 -14.24
N ASN A 89 -12.63 -26.32 -13.61
CA ASN A 89 -12.50 -26.32 -12.15
C ASN A 89 -11.58 -25.21 -11.63
N PHE A 90 -12.18 -24.19 -10.99
CA PHE A 90 -11.46 -23.12 -10.29
C PHE A 90 -11.57 -23.21 -8.76
N ALA A 91 -12.11 -24.31 -8.20
CA ALA A 91 -12.18 -24.51 -6.76
C ALA A 91 -10.84 -24.32 -6.01
N PRO A 92 -9.68 -24.73 -6.55
CA PRO A 92 -8.39 -24.54 -5.89
C PRO A 92 -8.03 -23.06 -5.61
N HIS A 93 -8.53 -22.12 -6.41
CA HIS A 93 -8.23 -20.68 -6.27
C HIS A 93 -9.12 -19.97 -5.26
N ARG A 94 -10.18 -20.61 -4.76
CA ARG A 94 -11.17 -19.99 -3.86
C ARG A 94 -10.60 -19.78 -2.44
N LEU A 95 -9.93 -20.79 -1.88
CA LEU A 95 -9.40 -20.71 -0.52
C LEU A 95 -8.24 -19.69 -0.40
N PRO A 96 -7.22 -19.70 -1.27
CA PRO A 96 -6.13 -18.74 -1.19
C PRO A 96 -6.63 -17.29 -1.34
N ARG A 97 -7.55 -17.02 -2.27
CA ARG A 97 -8.22 -15.70 -2.41
C ARG A 97 -8.94 -15.26 -1.13
N LYS A 98 -9.67 -16.17 -0.47
CA LYS A 98 -10.34 -15.88 0.81
C LYS A 98 -9.33 -15.55 1.91
N GLN A 99 -8.22 -16.28 1.97
CA GLN A 99 -7.15 -16.03 2.94
C GLN A 99 -6.47 -14.68 2.70
N LEU A 100 -6.11 -14.36 1.45
CA LEU A 100 -5.56 -13.06 1.07
C LEU A 100 -6.50 -11.93 1.47
N LYS A 101 -7.79 -12.01 1.11
CA LYS A 101 -8.79 -11.01 1.49
C LYS A 101 -8.87 -10.82 3.01
N LYS A 102 -8.89 -11.92 3.78
CA LYS A 102 -8.91 -11.88 5.25
C LYS A 102 -7.66 -11.19 5.81
N ALA A 103 -6.48 -11.51 5.25
CA ALA A 103 -5.22 -10.91 5.66
C ALA A 103 -5.19 -9.41 5.37
N ILE A 104 -5.66 -8.99 4.18
CA ILE A 104 -5.75 -7.57 3.82
C ILE A 104 -6.70 -6.81 4.75
N LEU A 105 -7.91 -7.33 4.99
CA LEU A 105 -8.88 -6.68 5.89
C LEU A 105 -8.31 -6.51 7.30
N LYS A 106 -7.64 -7.54 7.83
CA LYS A 106 -6.95 -7.46 9.13
C LYS A 106 -5.90 -6.34 9.15
N ARG A 107 -5.14 -6.17 8.06
CA ARG A 107 -4.15 -5.09 7.95
C ARG A 107 -4.79 -3.72 7.84
N LEU A 108 -5.86 -3.57 7.05
CA LEU A 108 -6.62 -2.32 6.96
C LEU A 108 -7.16 -1.88 8.33
N ASP A 109 -7.63 -2.82 9.15
CA ASP A 109 -8.09 -2.51 10.50
C ASP A 109 -6.94 -2.12 11.44
N SER A 110 -5.77 -2.77 11.31
CA SER A 110 -4.55 -2.37 12.02
C SER A 110 -4.15 -0.92 11.67
N ILE A 111 -4.16 -0.55 10.39
CA ILE A 111 -3.79 0.79 9.92
C ILE A 111 -4.73 1.87 10.48
N LYS A 112 -6.04 1.59 10.60
CA LYS A 112 -6.99 2.52 11.22
C LYS A 112 -6.63 2.83 12.66
N GLY A 113 -6.18 1.83 13.43
CA GLY A 113 -5.74 2.02 14.81
C GLY A 113 -4.48 2.86 14.96
N MET A 114 -3.69 3.03 13.89
CA MET A 114 -2.40 3.74 13.92
C MET A 114 -2.53 5.26 13.72
N LYS A 115 -3.69 5.80 13.34
CA LYS A 115 -3.83 7.22 13.01
C LYS A 115 -3.72 8.20 14.21
N ASN A 116 -3.81 7.71 15.45
CA ASN A 116 -3.98 8.57 16.65
C ASN A 116 -2.74 8.71 17.55
N THR A 117 -1.53 8.31 17.12
CA THR A 117 -0.41 8.08 18.07
C THR A 117 0.44 9.30 18.46
N PHE A 118 0.22 10.50 17.90
CA PHE A 118 1.04 11.70 18.19
C PHE A 118 0.45 12.66 19.25
N ALA A 119 -0.59 12.24 19.98
CA ALA A 119 -1.38 13.15 20.82
C ALA A 119 -0.76 13.48 22.19
N ALA A 120 0.37 12.89 22.58
CA ALA A 120 0.83 12.90 23.97
C ALA A 120 1.96 13.90 24.30
N ALA A 121 2.61 14.50 23.31
CA ALA A 121 3.70 15.45 23.53
C ALA A 121 3.24 16.91 23.33
N SER A 122 3.67 17.79 24.23
CA SER A 122 3.58 19.24 24.02
C SER A 122 4.33 19.62 22.74
N PRO A 123 3.76 20.48 21.86
CA PRO A 123 4.43 20.86 20.63
C PRO A 123 5.77 21.56 20.92
N PRO A 124 6.78 21.42 20.05
CA PRO A 124 8.03 22.14 20.20
C PRO A 124 7.80 23.65 20.17
N GLU A 125 8.53 24.39 21.01
CA GLU A 125 8.46 25.86 21.04
C GLU A 125 9.15 26.51 19.83
N ASP A 126 10.20 25.88 19.30
CA ASP A 126 10.93 26.38 18.14
C ASP A 126 10.11 26.22 16.83
N PRO A 127 9.87 27.32 16.08
CA PRO A 127 9.11 27.28 14.84
C PRO A 127 9.69 26.37 13.76
N ARG A 128 11.03 26.22 13.68
CA ARG A 128 11.68 25.40 12.65
C ARG A 128 11.53 23.92 12.96
N LEU A 129 11.70 23.54 14.22
CA LEU A 129 11.44 22.19 14.68
C LEU A 129 9.97 21.83 14.47
N MET A 130 9.04 22.74 14.75
CA MET A 130 7.61 22.56 14.50
C MET A 130 7.30 22.27 13.01
N VAL A 131 8.01 22.90 12.07
CA VAL A 131 7.87 22.58 10.63
C VAL A 131 8.30 21.14 10.37
N VAL A 132 9.47 20.72 10.86
CA VAL A 132 9.98 19.35 10.69
C VAL A 132 9.01 18.32 11.26
N VAL A 133 8.46 18.59 12.45
CA VAL A 133 7.41 17.79 13.11
C VAL A 133 6.18 17.59 12.23
N ASN A 134 5.66 18.69 11.68
CA ASN A 134 4.44 18.65 10.88
C ASN A 134 4.66 17.92 9.56
N LEU A 135 5.80 18.12 8.91
CA LEU A 135 6.16 17.39 7.70
C LEU A 135 6.30 15.89 7.97
N LEU A 136 6.91 15.47 9.09
CA LEU A 136 6.99 14.06 9.49
C LEU A 136 5.62 13.43 9.76
N LYS A 137 4.71 14.16 10.39
CA LYS A 137 3.32 13.73 10.60
C LYS A 137 2.61 13.55 9.26
N GLU A 138 2.80 14.49 8.33
CA GLU A 138 2.24 14.45 6.98
C GLU A 138 2.78 13.26 6.19
N VAL A 139 4.11 13.07 6.14
CA VAL A 139 4.77 11.91 5.55
C VAL A 139 4.15 10.61 6.03
N ARG A 140 4.01 10.44 7.35
CA ARG A 140 3.41 9.23 7.93
C ARG A 140 1.95 9.08 7.51
N SER A 141 1.16 10.15 7.62
CA SER A 141 -0.27 10.12 7.28
C SER A 141 -0.48 9.72 5.82
N THR A 142 0.27 10.36 4.91
CA THR A 142 0.24 10.10 3.47
C THR A 142 0.71 8.68 3.17
N THR A 143 1.80 8.22 3.78
CA THR A 143 2.26 6.82 3.65
C THR A 143 1.17 5.83 4.05
N LEU A 144 0.58 5.98 5.23
CA LEU A 144 -0.47 5.07 5.71
C LEU A 144 -1.74 5.14 4.85
N SER A 145 -2.06 6.31 4.31
CA SER A 145 -3.16 6.50 3.36
C SER A 145 -2.92 5.76 2.05
N ILE A 146 -1.72 5.88 1.48
CA ILE A 146 -1.30 5.17 0.27
C ILE A 146 -1.35 3.66 0.51
N VAL A 147 -0.73 3.17 1.57
CA VAL A 147 -0.74 1.75 1.94
C VAL A 147 -2.18 1.23 2.08
N GLY A 148 -3.04 1.97 2.81
CA GLY A 148 -4.44 1.61 2.97
C GLY A 148 -5.21 1.59 1.64
N SER A 149 -4.93 2.54 0.74
CA SER A 149 -5.55 2.62 -0.58
C SER A 149 -5.11 1.46 -1.49
N LEU A 150 -3.82 1.16 -1.52
CA LEU A 150 -3.25 0.01 -2.25
C LEU A 150 -3.86 -1.31 -1.78
N LEU A 151 -3.87 -1.54 -0.48
CA LEU A 151 -4.47 -2.74 0.10
C LEU A 151 -5.97 -2.83 -0.21
N SER A 152 -6.69 -1.71 -0.13
CA SER A 152 -8.11 -1.67 -0.50
C SER A 152 -8.31 -2.03 -1.97
N LEU A 153 -7.47 -1.55 -2.88
CA LEU A 153 -7.54 -1.87 -4.31
C LEU A 153 -7.43 -3.38 -4.58
N ILE A 154 -6.52 -4.06 -3.88
CA ILE A 154 -6.32 -5.51 -4.00
C ILE A 154 -7.49 -6.28 -3.36
N ALA A 155 -8.06 -5.75 -2.27
CA ALA A 155 -9.11 -6.41 -1.51
C ALA A 155 -10.52 -6.35 -2.11
N ILE A 156 -10.81 -5.48 -3.10
CA ILE A 156 -12.18 -5.24 -3.61
C ILE A 156 -12.66 -6.36 -4.54
N PRO A 157 -13.67 -7.15 -4.10
CA PRO A 157 -14.87 -7.44 -4.87
C PRO A 157 -15.84 -6.26 -4.72
N ASN A 158 -16.57 -5.88 -5.77
CA ASN A 158 -17.54 -4.77 -5.74
C ASN A 158 -18.31 -4.70 -4.41
N SER A 159 -18.31 -3.53 -3.76
CA SER A 159 -19.23 -3.30 -2.65
C SER A 159 -20.65 -3.29 -3.20
N ASP A 160 -21.46 -4.25 -2.79
CA ASP A 160 -22.92 -4.22 -2.95
C ASP A 160 -23.55 -3.22 -1.97
N ARG A 161 -22.94 -2.04 -1.86
CA ARG A 161 -23.48 -0.90 -1.13
C ARG A 161 -24.08 -0.01 -2.20
N LYS A 162 -25.40 0.22 -2.11
CA LYS A 162 -26.04 1.40 -2.72
C LYS A 162 -25.20 2.62 -2.32
N ILE A 163 -24.33 3.07 -3.22
CA ILE A 163 -23.59 4.31 -3.07
C ILE A 163 -24.58 5.40 -3.46
N ASP A 164 -25.00 6.16 -2.45
CA ASP A 164 -25.65 7.44 -2.64
C ASP A 164 -24.77 8.32 -3.54
N SER A 165 -25.41 8.90 -4.55
CA SER A 165 -24.76 9.57 -5.66
C SER A 165 -24.10 10.87 -5.20
N GLY A 166 -22.77 10.92 -5.15
CA GLY A 166 -22.10 12.18 -4.80
C GLY A 166 -20.59 12.32 -5.06
N ARG A 167 -19.86 11.27 -5.45
CA ARG A 167 -18.41 11.39 -5.69
C ARG A 167 -18.02 10.78 -7.03
N LYS A 168 -17.73 11.66 -8.00
CA LYS A 168 -17.44 11.35 -9.42
C LYS A 168 -15.96 11.02 -9.67
N ASP A 169 -15.30 10.25 -8.81
CA ASP A 169 -13.92 9.85 -9.08
C ASP A 169 -13.90 8.48 -9.77
N ALA A 170 -13.96 8.54 -11.10
CA ALA A 170 -14.01 7.39 -12.01
C ALA A 170 -12.70 6.59 -12.10
N ILE A 171 -11.66 6.99 -11.37
CA ILE A 171 -10.29 6.47 -11.49
C ILE A 171 -10.03 5.29 -10.54
N PHE A 172 -10.78 5.14 -9.44
CA PHE A 172 -10.64 4.04 -8.47
C PHE A 172 -11.35 2.73 -8.87
N ARG A 173 -11.45 2.46 -10.18
CA ARG A 173 -12.02 1.23 -10.71
C ARG A 173 -11.01 0.49 -11.57
N ILE A 174 -9.82 0.19 -11.01
CA ILE A 174 -9.14 -1.04 -11.42
C ILE A 174 -10.07 -2.17 -11.02
N LYS A 175 -10.88 -2.50 -12.01
CA LYS A 175 -11.90 -3.50 -12.00
C LYS A 175 -11.21 -4.87 -11.86
N LEU A 176 -10.89 -5.27 -10.64
CA LEU A 176 -10.97 -6.68 -10.22
C LEU A 176 -12.45 -7.14 -10.19
N THR A 177 -13.32 -6.49 -10.99
CA THR A 177 -14.73 -6.74 -11.05
C THR A 177 -14.98 -8.11 -11.65
N ARG A 178 -15.73 -8.91 -10.89
CA ARG A 178 -16.36 -10.15 -11.36
C ARG A 178 -15.40 -11.29 -11.70
N VAL A 179 -14.36 -11.48 -10.90
CA VAL A 179 -13.75 -12.80 -10.68
C VAL A 179 -14.26 -13.45 -9.38
N ASP A 180 -15.21 -12.82 -8.68
CA ASP A 180 -15.81 -13.39 -7.46
C ASP A 180 -16.69 -14.59 -7.73
N SER A 181 -17.17 -14.69 -8.97
CA SER A 181 -17.62 -15.93 -9.55
C SER A 181 -16.47 -16.43 -10.41
N LEU A 182 -15.50 -17.16 -9.84
CA LEU A 182 -14.71 -18.08 -10.66
C LEU A 182 -15.65 -19.03 -11.43
N SER A 183 -16.86 -19.25 -10.91
CA SER A 183 -17.98 -19.89 -11.61
C SER A 183 -18.55 -19.15 -12.82
N PHE A 184 -18.25 -17.86 -12.99
CA PHE A 184 -18.51 -17.16 -14.25
C PHE A 184 -17.55 -17.64 -15.33
N TRP A 185 -16.30 -17.97 -14.96
CA TRP A 185 -15.29 -18.47 -15.87
C TRP A 185 -15.41 -19.98 -16.12
N GLU A 186 -16.07 -20.73 -15.23
CA GLU A 186 -16.40 -22.16 -15.38
C GLU A 186 -17.10 -22.49 -16.72
N LYS A 187 -17.87 -21.55 -17.29
CA LYS A 187 -18.70 -21.75 -18.51
C LYS A 187 -18.30 -20.87 -19.71
N ARG A 188 -17.13 -20.24 -19.67
CA ARG A 188 -16.70 -19.26 -20.68
C ARG A 188 -15.79 -19.91 -21.74
N GLY A 189 -15.91 -19.45 -22.98
CA GLY A 189 -15.12 -19.98 -24.10
C GLY A 189 -13.67 -19.50 -24.08
N ALA A 190 -12.82 -20.14 -24.89
CA ALA A 190 -11.38 -19.85 -24.97
C ALA A 190 -11.06 -18.39 -25.33
N SER A 191 -11.91 -17.70 -26.10
CA SER A 191 -11.75 -16.27 -26.41
C SER A 191 -11.90 -15.38 -25.18
N ASP A 192 -12.87 -15.66 -24.32
CA ASP A 192 -13.12 -14.91 -23.09
C ASP A 192 -11.98 -15.13 -22.09
N VAL A 193 -11.50 -16.37 -22.00
CA VAL A 193 -10.36 -16.75 -21.14
C VAL A 193 -9.08 -16.03 -21.58
N ARG A 194 -8.81 -15.93 -22.89
CA ARG A 194 -7.67 -15.15 -23.41
C ARG A 194 -7.77 -13.67 -23.07
N ALA A 195 -8.96 -13.08 -23.18
CA ALA A 195 -9.17 -11.69 -22.78
C ALA A 195 -8.97 -11.48 -21.27
N ALA A 196 -9.34 -12.47 -20.44
CA ALA A 196 -9.09 -12.45 -19.01
C ALA A 196 -7.60 -12.52 -18.67
N MET A 197 -6.84 -13.37 -19.36
CA MET A 197 -5.38 -13.48 -19.18
C MET A 197 -4.67 -12.17 -19.44
N LYS A 198 -4.97 -11.48 -20.56
CA LYS A 198 -4.39 -10.17 -20.86
C LYS A 198 -4.63 -9.15 -19.74
N ARG A 199 -5.83 -9.16 -19.15
CA ARG A 199 -6.15 -8.30 -18.00
C ARG A 199 -5.38 -8.70 -16.75
N LEU A 200 -5.16 -9.99 -16.51
CA LEU A 200 -4.36 -10.44 -15.37
C LEU A 200 -2.90 -10.03 -15.52
N GLU A 201 -2.34 -10.06 -16.74
CA GLU A 201 -1.00 -9.56 -17.03
C GLU A 201 -0.90 -8.05 -16.77
N GLU A 202 -1.89 -7.26 -17.23
CA GLU A 202 -1.95 -5.81 -16.93
C GLU A 202 -1.99 -5.54 -15.41
N VAL A 203 -2.74 -6.34 -14.65
CA VAL A 203 -2.81 -6.21 -13.18
C VAL A 203 -1.49 -6.63 -12.52
N GLU A 204 -0.85 -7.69 -13.00
CA GLU A 204 0.44 -8.15 -12.48
C GLU A 204 1.53 -7.09 -12.63
N MET A 205 1.64 -6.45 -13.80
CA MET A 205 2.57 -5.34 -14.02
C MET A 205 2.34 -4.19 -13.03
N VAL A 206 1.07 -3.83 -12.79
CA VAL A 206 0.72 -2.79 -11.83
C VAL A 206 1.07 -3.20 -10.39
N VAL A 207 0.89 -4.47 -10.04
CA VAL A 207 1.29 -5.02 -8.73
C VAL A 207 2.82 -4.93 -8.54
N GLU A 208 3.60 -5.26 -9.57
CA GLU A 208 5.07 -5.13 -9.55
C GLU A 208 5.52 -3.67 -9.33
N ASP A 209 4.91 -2.72 -10.04
CA ASP A 209 5.20 -1.29 -9.86
C ASP A 209 4.90 -0.84 -8.42
N MET A 210 3.75 -1.28 -7.87
CA MET A 210 3.36 -0.97 -6.49
C MET A 210 4.30 -1.58 -5.45
N GLU A 211 4.77 -2.81 -5.66
CA GLU A 211 5.77 -3.46 -4.79
C GLU A 211 7.07 -2.66 -4.75
N ALA A 212 7.52 -2.17 -5.91
CA ALA A 212 8.69 -1.32 -6.02
C ALA A 212 8.50 0.01 -5.27
N GLU A 213 7.34 0.66 -5.40
CA GLU A 213 7.06 1.91 -4.69
C GLU A 213 7.02 1.73 -3.16
N LEU A 214 6.35 0.70 -2.66
CA LEU A 214 6.31 0.40 -1.23
C LEU A 214 7.70 0.13 -0.66
N GLU A 215 8.55 -0.56 -1.42
CA GLU A 215 9.93 -0.80 -1.03
C GLU A 215 10.74 0.51 -0.97
N ARG A 216 10.54 1.44 -1.91
CA ARG A 216 11.18 2.76 -1.83
C ARG A 216 10.67 3.57 -0.63
N MET A 217 9.37 3.57 -0.36
CA MET A 217 8.77 4.21 0.81
C MET A 217 9.33 3.64 2.12
N PHE A 218 9.41 2.31 2.22
CA PHE A 218 10.02 1.60 3.36
C PHE A 218 11.43 2.12 3.62
N ARG A 219 12.31 2.13 2.60
CA ARG A 219 13.69 2.59 2.74
C ARG A 219 13.79 4.05 3.18
N ARG A 220 12.94 4.94 2.66
CA ARG A 220 12.92 6.36 3.07
C ARG A 220 12.52 6.52 4.54
N LEU A 221 11.54 5.75 5.03
CA LEU A 221 11.13 5.74 6.44
C LEU A 221 12.22 5.20 7.36
N ILE A 222 12.95 4.16 6.94
CA ILE A 222 14.11 3.65 7.69
C ILE A 222 15.23 4.70 7.74
N ARG A 223 15.47 5.44 6.64
CA ARG A 223 16.43 6.55 6.63
C ARG A 223 16.03 7.65 7.61
N THR A 224 14.76 8.06 7.62
CA THR A 224 14.22 9.03 8.59
C THR A 224 14.42 8.56 10.03
N ARG A 225 14.11 7.30 10.33
CA ARG A 225 14.35 6.69 11.64
C ARG A 225 15.83 6.76 12.02
N ALA A 226 16.72 6.34 11.13
CA ALA A 226 18.16 6.34 11.38
C ALA A 226 18.68 7.76 11.67
N SER A 227 18.24 8.77 10.92
CA SER A 227 18.59 10.17 11.17
C SER A 227 18.15 10.63 12.56
N LEU A 228 16.91 10.32 12.97
CA LEU A 228 16.39 10.67 14.29
C LEU A 228 17.16 9.96 15.41
N LEU A 229 17.42 8.66 15.26
CA LEU A 229 18.20 7.89 16.25
C LEU A 229 19.62 8.42 16.39
N ASN A 230 20.26 8.78 15.28
CA ASN A 230 21.60 9.37 15.32
C ASN A 230 21.62 10.67 16.11
N ILE A 231 20.59 11.53 15.97
CA ILE A 231 20.47 12.77 16.75
C ILE A 231 20.34 12.48 18.25
N LEU A 232 19.57 11.45 18.61
CA LEU A 232 19.37 11.03 20.00
C LEU A 232 20.62 10.43 20.65
N THR A 233 21.56 9.92 19.85
CA THR A 233 22.80 9.29 20.33
C THR A 233 24.04 10.17 20.13
N SER A 234 23.89 11.37 19.57
CA SER A 234 24.97 12.35 19.33
C SER A 234 25.27 13.13 20.60
#